data_AF-A0A8X8WUY0-F1
#
_entry.id   AF-A0A8X8WUY0-F1
#
_cell.length_a   1.000
_cell.length_b   1.000
_cell.length_c   1.000
_cell.angle_alpha   90.00
_cell.angle_beta   90.00
_cell.angle_gamma   90.00
#
_symmetry.space_group_name_H-M   'P 1'
#
loop_
_entity.id
_entity.type
_entity.pdbx_description
1 polymer ?
#
loop_
_entity_poly.entity_id
_entity_poly.type
_entity_poly.pdbx_seq_one_letter_code
_entity_poly.pdbx_strand_id
1 'polypeptide(L)'
;MAFSHFTIAIFSLIFLASASLSLSTADVHDLLPHFNIPKGIIPREIKSYSLSNTDSSFTIELSANPCYVKFDDQLVYYDTIIKGKLEFGKVTQVSGIQAKKFFFWVAVTGMEVDQENDMIEFHVGALSKKLPASDFQDVPTCKSTGLRDAFSMAASI
;
A
#
# COMPACT_ATOMS: atom_id res chain seq x y z
N MET A 1 47.36 19.50 -27.64
CA MET A 1 46.75 18.18 -27.39
C MET A 1 45.77 18.28 -26.22
N ALA A 2 44.71 19.08 -26.37
CA ALA A 2 43.85 19.50 -25.25
C ALA A 2 42.41 18.94 -25.29
N PHE A 3 42.10 18.10 -26.29
CA PHE A 3 40.72 17.62 -26.54
C PHE A 3 40.39 16.28 -25.87
N SER A 4 41.37 15.59 -25.26
CA SER A 4 41.19 14.25 -24.66
C SER A 4 40.74 14.29 -23.18
N HIS A 5 41.05 15.36 -22.45
CA HIS A 5 40.73 15.46 -21.02
C HIS A 5 39.30 15.93 -20.73
N PHE A 6 38.61 16.52 -21.72
CA PHE A 6 37.28 17.10 -21.52
C PHE A 6 36.16 16.04 -21.53
N THR A 7 36.37 14.90 -22.19
CA THR A 7 35.36 13.84 -22.30
C THR A 7 35.31 12.91 -21.08
N ILE A 8 36.43 12.72 -20.38
CA ILE A 8 36.51 11.88 -19.17
C ILE A 8 35.75 12.52 -18.00
N ALA A 9 35.77 13.85 -17.91
CA ALA A 9 35.09 14.58 -16.83
C ALA A 9 33.56 14.49 -16.91
N ILE A 10 33.00 14.36 -18.12
CA ILE A 10 31.54 14.33 -18.33
C ILE A 10 30.95 12.96 -17.96
N PHE A 11 31.71 11.87 -18.16
CA PHE A 11 31.25 10.52 -17.82
C PHE A 11 31.18 10.28 -16.30
N SER A 12 32.04 10.92 -15.51
CA SER A 12 32.01 10.85 -14.04
C SER A 12 30.86 11.64 -13.41
N LEU A 13 30.31 12.65 -14.08
CA LEU A 13 29.20 13.47 -13.54
C LEU A 13 27.85 12.73 -13.58
N ILE A 14 27.68 11.76 -14.48
CA ILE A 14 26.44 10.98 -14.59
C ILE A 14 26.32 9.97 -13.43
N PHE A 15 27.44 9.54 -12.85
CA PHE A 15 27.45 8.52 -11.79
C PHE A 15 27.11 9.07 -10.39
N LEU A 16 27.06 10.40 -10.21
CA LEU A 16 26.70 11.02 -8.92
C LEU A 16 25.20 11.36 -8.78
N ALA A 17 24.39 11.11 -9.81
CA ALA A 17 22.96 11.43 -9.78
C ALA A 17 22.06 10.37 -9.09
N SER A 18 22.65 9.36 -8.44
CA SER A 18 21.94 8.44 -7.55
C SER A 18 22.00 8.88 -6.09
N ALA A 19 21.94 10.20 -5.85
CA ALA A 19 21.49 10.70 -4.56
C ALA A 19 20.02 10.33 -4.42
N SER A 20 19.76 9.16 -3.86
CA SER A 20 18.45 8.81 -3.33
C SER A 20 18.12 9.91 -2.32
N LEU A 21 17.15 10.77 -2.66
CA LEU A 21 16.54 11.64 -1.66
C LEU A 21 15.92 10.70 -0.62
N SER A 22 16.66 10.47 0.46
CA SER A 22 16.10 9.99 1.71
C SER A 22 15.26 11.14 2.25
N LEU A 23 14.07 11.30 1.68
CA LEU A 23 13.05 12.21 2.19
C LEU A 23 12.82 11.80 3.63
N SER A 24 13.21 12.68 4.55
CA SER A 24 13.13 12.49 5.99
C SER A 24 11.71 12.08 6.37
N THR A 25 11.51 10.79 6.65
CA THR A 25 10.47 10.18 7.49
C THR A 25 9.07 10.83 7.41
N ALA A 26 8.58 11.17 6.22
CA ALA A 26 7.16 11.42 6.06
C ALA A 26 6.45 10.09 6.35
N ASP A 27 5.44 10.09 7.20
CA ASP A 27 4.66 8.88 7.43
C ASP A 27 4.06 8.43 6.08
N VAL A 28 3.97 7.12 5.81
CA VAL A 28 3.30 6.65 4.59
C VAL A 28 1.86 7.17 4.54
N HIS A 29 1.24 7.34 5.70
CA HIS A 29 -0.12 7.87 5.83
C HIS A 29 -0.21 9.34 5.39
N ASP A 30 0.88 10.09 5.43
CA ASP A 30 0.97 11.47 4.91
C ASP A 30 1.26 11.49 3.41
N LEU A 31 1.91 10.44 2.89
CA LEU A 31 2.23 10.31 1.47
C LEU A 31 1.00 9.96 0.63
N LEU A 32 0.16 9.03 1.09
CA LEU A 32 -0.99 8.53 0.33
C LEU A 32 -1.95 9.63 -0.15
N PRO A 33 -2.33 10.63 0.68
CA PRO A 33 -3.21 11.72 0.24
C PRO A 33 -2.64 12.55 -0.91
N HIS A 34 -1.32 12.67 -1.03
CA HIS A 34 -0.71 13.36 -2.17
C HIS A 34 -0.93 12.64 -3.51
N PHE A 35 -1.18 11.34 -3.46
CA PHE A 35 -1.55 10.52 -4.61
C PHE A 35 -3.07 10.33 -4.70
N ASN A 36 -3.89 11.13 -4.02
CA ASN A 36 -5.35 10.97 -3.97
C ASN A 36 -5.78 9.58 -3.47
N ILE A 37 -5.00 8.98 -2.56
CA ILE A 37 -5.32 7.71 -1.91
C ILE A 37 -5.62 7.98 -0.43
N PRO A 38 -6.70 7.43 0.15
CA PRO A 38 -6.97 7.61 1.57
C PRO A 38 -5.89 6.99 2.45
N LYS A 39 -5.54 7.69 3.53
CA LYS A 39 -4.52 7.27 4.47
C LYS A 39 -4.84 5.98 5.25
N GLY A 40 -6.13 5.65 5.39
CA GLY A 40 -6.64 4.51 6.16
C GLY A 40 -6.63 3.18 5.41
N ILE A 41 -6.13 3.14 4.18
CA ILE A 41 -5.99 1.88 3.43
C ILE A 41 -4.89 0.98 4.02
N ILE A 42 -3.90 1.56 4.69
CA ILE A 42 -2.77 0.86 5.29
C ILE A 42 -2.89 0.94 6.82
N PRO A 43 -2.56 -0.12 7.58
CA PRO A 43 -2.56 -0.07 9.04
C PRO A 43 -1.41 0.77 9.61
N ARG A 44 -1.59 1.22 10.85
CA ARG A 44 -0.64 2.07 11.58
C ARG A 44 0.73 1.44 11.82
N GLU A 45 0.80 0.13 11.99
CA GLU A 45 1.99 -0.58 12.46
C GLU A 45 3.04 -0.77 11.36
N ILE A 46 3.71 0.33 10.99
CA ILE A 46 4.73 0.36 9.93
C ILE A 46 6.12 0.37 10.56
N LYS A 47 6.97 -0.52 10.06
CA LYS A 47 8.39 -0.59 10.40
C LYS A 47 9.23 0.25 9.44
N SER A 48 8.96 0.12 8.14
CA SER A 48 9.63 0.88 7.10
C SER A 48 8.78 0.96 5.83
N TYR A 49 9.05 1.93 4.98
CA TYR A 49 8.49 1.97 3.63
C TYR A 49 9.53 2.50 2.63
N SER A 50 9.36 2.14 1.37
CA SER A 50 10.11 2.68 0.24
C SER A 50 9.16 2.94 -0.93
N LEU A 51 9.43 4.02 -1.66
CA LEU A 51 8.77 4.36 -2.92
C LEU A 51 9.84 4.68 -3.96
N SER A 52 9.76 4.03 -5.11
CA SER A 52 10.65 4.23 -6.23
C SER A 52 10.12 5.33 -7.15
N ASN A 53 10.93 6.35 -7.42
CA ASN A 53 10.57 7.45 -8.31
C ASN A 53 10.69 7.07 -9.81
N THR A 54 11.23 5.90 -10.15
CA THR A 54 11.47 5.50 -11.55
C THR A 54 10.33 4.67 -12.12
N ASP A 55 9.80 3.74 -11.34
CA ASP A 55 8.77 2.78 -11.77
C ASP A 55 7.51 2.81 -10.89
N SER A 56 7.43 3.78 -9.98
CA SER A 56 6.34 3.98 -9.02
C SER A 56 6.10 2.78 -8.10
N SER A 57 7.05 1.85 -7.99
CA SER A 57 6.93 0.69 -7.11
C SER A 57 7.10 1.09 -5.65
N PHE A 58 6.29 0.50 -4.76
CA PHE A 58 6.42 0.69 -3.33
C PHE A 58 6.61 -0.64 -2.60
N THR A 59 7.26 -0.58 -1.45
CA THR A 59 7.31 -1.68 -0.48
C THR A 59 7.06 -1.11 0.91
N ILE A 60 6.16 -1.74 1.67
CA ILE A 60 5.87 -1.41 3.06
C ILE A 60 6.17 -2.65 3.88
N GLU A 61 6.96 -2.47 4.95
CA GLU A 61 7.24 -3.50 5.94
C GLU A 61 6.46 -3.17 7.21
N LEU A 62 5.59 -4.08 7.65
CA LEU A 62 4.84 -3.93 8.89
C LEU A 62 5.69 -4.35 10.10
N SER A 63 5.50 -3.67 11.22
CA SER A 63 6.13 -4.04 12.50
C SER A 63 5.35 -5.12 13.25
N ALA A 64 4.07 -5.32 12.89
CA ALA A 64 3.18 -6.31 13.51
C ALA A 64 2.90 -7.48 12.56
N ASN A 65 3.04 -8.71 13.07
CA ASN A 65 2.59 -9.93 12.40
C ASN A 65 2.04 -10.93 13.44
N PRO A 66 0.86 -11.56 13.22
CA PRO A 66 -0.05 -11.33 12.10
C PRO A 66 -0.82 -10.00 12.25
N CYS A 67 -1.16 -9.34 11.13
CA CYS A 67 -1.97 -8.12 11.13
C CYS A 67 -3.34 -8.37 10.48
N TYR A 68 -4.39 -8.20 11.29
CA TYR A 68 -5.78 -8.21 10.81
C TYR A 68 -6.45 -6.86 11.08
N VAL A 69 -7.16 -6.37 10.07
CA VAL A 69 -8.00 -5.17 10.16
C VAL A 69 -9.42 -5.54 9.75
N LYS A 70 -10.41 -5.02 10.47
CA LYS A 70 -11.82 -5.19 10.14
C LYS A 70 -12.38 -3.84 9.71
N PHE A 71 -12.78 -3.75 8.44
CA PHE A 71 -13.50 -2.61 7.87
C PHE A 71 -14.97 -2.99 7.78
N ASP A 72 -15.79 -2.48 8.70
CA ASP A 72 -17.20 -2.87 8.86
C ASP A 72 -17.40 -4.41 8.86
N ASP A 73 -17.95 -5.01 7.80
CA ASP A 73 -18.17 -6.45 7.65
C ASP A 73 -16.98 -7.22 7.06
N GLN A 74 -15.97 -6.51 6.56
CA GLN A 74 -14.87 -7.06 5.77
C GLN A 74 -13.62 -7.25 6.63
N LEU A 75 -13.21 -8.50 6.85
CA LEU A 75 -11.92 -8.83 7.45
C LEU A 75 -10.82 -8.82 6.38
N VAL A 76 -9.74 -8.10 6.65
CA VAL A 76 -8.57 -7.96 5.78
C VAL A 76 -7.32 -8.39 6.55
N TYR A 77 -6.50 -9.21 5.92
CA TYR A 77 -5.20 -9.64 6.39
C TYR A 77 -4.11 -8.88 5.63
N TYR A 78 -3.14 -8.38 6.38
CA TYR A 78 -1.93 -7.76 5.84
C TYR A 78 -0.73 -8.64 6.21
N ASP A 79 0.05 -8.98 5.20
CA ASP A 79 1.32 -9.67 5.36
C ASP A 79 2.40 -8.70 5.85
N THR A 80 3.51 -9.23 6.34
CA THR A 80 4.63 -8.42 6.84
C THR A 80 5.21 -7.51 5.76
N ILE A 81 5.19 -7.96 4.49
CA ILE A 81 5.69 -7.19 3.36
C ILE A 81 4.55 -6.98 2.37
N ILE A 82 4.21 -5.72 2.14
CA ILE A 82 3.24 -5.29 1.15
C ILE A 82 4.01 -4.64 0.00
N LYS A 83 3.64 -4.97 -1.24
CA LYS A 83 4.23 -4.36 -2.44
C LYS A 83 3.16 -3.98 -3.42
N GLY A 84 3.47 -3.05 -4.31
CA GLY A 84 2.64 -2.70 -5.46
C GLY A 84 3.22 -1.52 -6.23
N LYS A 85 2.39 -0.90 -7.06
CA LYS A 85 2.70 0.34 -7.77
C LYS A 85 1.69 1.41 -7.40
N LEU A 86 2.20 2.60 -7.06
CA LEU A 86 1.41 3.75 -6.61
C LEU A 86 1.37 4.81 -7.70
N GLU A 87 0.18 5.08 -8.19
CA GLU A 87 -0.11 6.14 -9.17
C GLU A 87 -1.17 7.08 -8.60
N PHE A 88 -1.37 8.23 -9.24
CA PHE A 88 -2.37 9.18 -8.77
C PHE A 88 -3.79 8.59 -8.89
N GLY A 89 -4.46 8.43 -7.76
CA GLY A 89 -5.80 7.85 -7.62
C GLY A 89 -5.84 6.33 -7.81
N LYS A 90 -4.70 5.65 -7.94
CA LYS A 90 -4.67 4.23 -8.32
C LYS A 90 -3.50 3.48 -7.70
N VAL A 91 -3.77 2.24 -7.28
CA VAL A 91 -2.74 1.31 -6.82
C VAL A 91 -2.90 -0.01 -7.57
N THR A 92 -1.83 -0.52 -8.14
CA THR A 92 -1.85 -1.76 -8.93
C THR A 92 -0.78 -2.75 -8.49
N GLN A 93 -0.89 -3.99 -8.98
CA GLN A 93 0.07 -5.07 -8.70
C GLN A 93 0.31 -5.30 -7.20
N VAL A 94 -0.75 -5.11 -6.41
CA VAL A 94 -0.71 -5.24 -4.96
C VAL A 94 -0.48 -6.69 -4.57
N SER A 95 0.40 -6.89 -3.61
CA SER A 95 0.67 -8.18 -2.97
C SER A 95 0.82 -8.01 -1.46
N GLY A 96 0.54 -9.07 -0.71
CA GLY A 96 0.57 -9.03 0.76
C GLY A 96 -0.73 -8.52 1.41
N ILE A 97 -1.81 -8.31 0.65
CA ILE A 97 -3.13 -7.94 1.19
C ILE A 97 -4.17 -8.97 0.75
N GLN A 98 -4.95 -9.48 1.70
CA GLN A 98 -5.99 -10.48 1.43
C GLN A 98 -7.28 -10.11 2.14
N ALA A 99 -8.40 -10.15 1.42
CA ALA A 99 -9.73 -9.96 1.98
C ALA A 99 -10.40 -11.32 2.19
N LYS A 100 -11.05 -11.51 3.34
CA LYS A 100 -11.84 -12.72 3.62
C LYS A 100 -13.17 -12.66 2.88
N LYS A 101 -13.47 -13.68 2.08
CA LYS A 101 -14.76 -13.84 1.38
C LYS A 101 -15.32 -15.23 1.64
N PHE A 102 -16.52 -15.29 2.21
CA PHE A 102 -17.13 -16.53 2.70
C PHE A 102 -16.15 -17.28 3.63
N PHE A 103 -15.50 -18.32 3.13
CA PHE A 103 -14.54 -19.14 3.87
C PHE A 103 -13.10 -19.04 3.33
N PHE A 104 -12.87 -18.28 2.26
CA PHE A 104 -11.57 -18.21 1.57
C PHE A 104 -10.94 -16.82 1.71
N TRP A 105 -9.62 -16.78 1.66
CA TRP A 105 -8.86 -15.53 1.53
C TRP A 105 -8.60 -15.26 0.06
N VAL A 106 -8.93 -14.04 -0.38
CA VAL A 106 -8.76 -13.63 -1.77
C VAL A 106 -7.81 -12.43 -1.80
N ALA A 107 -6.81 -12.50 -2.67
CA ALA A 107 -5.81 -11.44 -2.80
C ALA A 107 -6.44 -10.14 -3.31
N VAL A 108 -6.08 -9.02 -2.68
CA VAL A 108 -6.36 -7.68 -3.20
C VAL A 108 -5.21 -7.31 -4.13
N THR A 109 -5.51 -7.07 -5.40
CA THR A 109 -4.51 -6.87 -6.46
C THR A 109 -4.38 -5.40 -6.87
N GLY A 110 -5.31 -4.56 -6.44
CA GLY A 110 -5.27 -3.12 -6.69
C GLY A 110 -6.51 -2.40 -6.20
N MET A 111 -6.49 -1.09 -6.38
CA MET A 111 -7.63 -0.20 -6.15
C MET A 111 -7.57 1.03 -7.04
N GLU A 112 -8.71 1.66 -7.26
CA GLU A 112 -8.86 2.90 -8.03
C GLU A 112 -9.92 3.80 -7.38
N VAL A 113 -9.61 5.09 -7.28
CA VAL A 113 -10.48 6.09 -6.67
C VAL A 113 -11.41 6.67 -7.72
N ASP A 114 -12.71 6.56 -7.46
CA ASP A 114 -13.79 7.10 -8.26
C ASP A 114 -14.27 8.42 -7.61
N GLN A 115 -13.59 9.51 -7.99
CA GLN A 115 -13.80 10.82 -7.38
C GLN A 115 -15.18 11.41 -7.68
N GLU A 116 -15.80 11.04 -8.81
CA GLU A 116 -17.14 11.53 -9.17
C GLU A 116 -18.22 10.99 -8.23
N ASN A 117 -18.02 9.76 -7.74
CA ASN A 117 -19.00 9.07 -6.92
C ASN A 117 -18.58 9.00 -5.43
N ASP A 118 -17.42 9.54 -5.06
CA ASP A 118 -16.80 9.41 -3.73
C ASP A 118 -16.62 7.94 -3.29
N MET A 119 -16.24 7.09 -4.25
CA MET A 119 -16.09 5.65 -4.07
C MET A 119 -14.66 5.21 -4.36
N ILE A 120 -14.32 4.02 -3.89
CA ILE A 120 -13.06 3.32 -4.18
C ILE A 120 -13.42 1.94 -4.69
N GLU A 121 -12.94 1.60 -5.87
CA GLU A 121 -13.06 0.27 -6.43
C GLU A 121 -11.84 -0.57 -6.04
N PHE A 122 -12.07 -1.67 -5.33
CA PHE A 122 -11.04 -2.63 -4.98
C PHE A 122 -11.10 -3.84 -5.91
N HIS A 123 -9.95 -4.24 -6.45
CA HIS A 123 -9.80 -5.46 -7.21
C HIS A 123 -9.37 -6.60 -6.29
N VAL A 124 -10.23 -7.62 -6.18
CA VAL A 124 -10.08 -8.75 -5.26
C VAL A 124 -10.13 -10.04 -6.08
N GLY A 125 -8.95 -10.50 -6.51
CA GLY A 125 -8.82 -11.57 -7.49
C GLY A 125 -9.43 -11.18 -8.84
N ALA A 126 -10.42 -11.94 -9.30
CA ALA A 126 -11.18 -11.66 -10.54
C ALA A 126 -12.44 -10.81 -10.29
N LEU A 127 -12.70 -10.40 -9.04
CA LEU A 127 -13.87 -9.62 -8.67
C LEU A 127 -13.47 -8.16 -8.39
N SER A 128 -14.42 -7.25 -8.56
CA SER A 128 -14.32 -5.88 -8.09
C SER A 128 -15.38 -5.59 -7.02
N LYS A 129 -15.07 -4.74 -6.04
CA LYS A 129 -16.03 -4.21 -5.06
C LYS A 129 -15.83 -2.70 -4.93
N LYS A 130 -16.90 -1.92 -5.09
CA LYS A 130 -16.90 -0.49 -4.77
C LYS A 130 -17.29 -0.29 -3.31
N LEU A 131 -16.56 0.58 -2.61
CA LEU A 131 -16.81 0.97 -1.23
C LEU A 131 -16.67 2.49 -1.09
N PRO A 132 -17.41 3.14 -0.18
CA PRO A 132 -17.29 4.58 0.07
C PRO A 132 -15.86 4.97 0.44
N ALA A 133 -15.34 6.06 -0.13
CA ALA A 133 -14.00 6.55 0.22
C ALA A 133 -13.90 6.99 1.69
N SER A 134 -15.02 7.42 2.28
CA SER A 134 -15.16 7.81 3.68
C SER A 134 -14.83 6.70 4.67
N ASP A 135 -15.03 5.43 4.31
CA ASP A 135 -14.72 4.27 5.16
C ASP A 135 -13.21 4.07 5.41
N PHE A 136 -12.36 4.75 4.63
CA PHE A 136 -10.91 4.56 4.62
C PHE A 136 -10.14 5.82 5.03
N GLN A 137 -10.80 6.79 5.67
CA GLN A 137 -10.15 8.02 6.09
C GLN A 137 -9.35 7.87 7.38
N ASP A 138 -9.78 6.99 8.27
CA ASP A 138 -9.11 6.75 9.56
C ASP A 138 -8.06 5.64 9.46
N VAL A 139 -6.89 5.87 10.04
CA VAL A 139 -5.80 4.89 10.05
C VAL A 139 -6.12 3.76 11.02
N PRO A 140 -6.37 2.53 10.54
CA PRO A 140 -6.72 1.41 11.39
C PRO A 140 -5.49 0.87 12.12
N THR A 141 -5.73 0.23 13.26
CA THR A 141 -4.70 -0.49 14.02
C THR A 141 -4.85 -2.00 13.79
N CYS A 142 -3.72 -2.66 13.53
CA CYS A 142 -3.64 -4.10 13.45
C CYS A 142 -4.12 -4.76 14.75
N LYS A 143 -4.98 -5.77 14.62
CA LYS A 143 -5.37 -6.64 15.73
C LYS A 143 -4.68 -7.99 15.56
N SER A 144 -3.87 -8.38 16.55
CA SER A 144 -3.19 -9.68 16.58
C SER A 144 -4.14 -10.88 16.75
N THR A 145 -5.39 -10.64 17.13
CA THR A 145 -6.38 -11.65 17.52
C THR A 145 -7.53 -11.83 16.54
N GLY A 146 -7.40 -11.37 15.28
CA GLY A 146 -8.45 -11.47 14.25
C GLY A 146 -9.00 -12.88 14.01
N LEU A 147 -8.25 -13.93 14.36
CA LEU A 147 -8.71 -15.32 14.28
C LEU A 147 -9.81 -15.64 15.31
N ARG A 148 -9.77 -15.08 16.52
CA ARG A 148 -10.79 -15.35 17.56
C ARG A 148 -12.13 -14.69 17.23
N ASP A 149 -12.10 -13.49 16.66
CA ASP A 149 -13.32 -12.77 16.26
C ASP A 149 -13.94 -13.36 14.98
N ALA A 150 -13.11 -13.85 14.05
CA ALA A 150 -13.56 -14.56 12.85
C ALA A 150 -14.21 -15.93 13.17
N PHE A 151 -13.78 -16.59 14.25
CA PHE A 151 -14.41 -17.82 14.75
C PHE A 151 -15.60 -17.54 15.67
N SER A 152 -15.64 -16.42 16.40
CA SER A 152 -16.77 -16.02 17.25
C SER A 152 -18.09 -15.89 16.46
N MET A 153 -18.03 -15.39 15.21
CA MET A 153 -19.21 -15.32 14.34
C MET A 153 -19.63 -16.68 13.74
N ALA A 154 -18.76 -17.69 13.77
CA ALA A 154 -19.13 -19.06 13.37
C ALA A 154 -19.76 -19.87 14.53
N ALA A 155 -19.71 -19.36 15.76
CA ALA A 155 -20.25 -20.01 16.95
C ALA A 155 -21.63 -19.48 17.39
N SER A 156 -22.22 -18.54 16.63
CA SER A 156 -23.54 -17.94 16.92
C SER A 156 -24.64 -18.35 15.92
N ILE A 157 -24.44 -19.43 15.15
CA ILE A 157 -25.46 -20.03 14.28
C ILE A 157 -25.67 -21.49 14.71
#